data_AF-A0A9D4DYN0-F1
#
_entry.id   AF-A0A9D4DYN0-F1
#
_cell.length_a   1.000
_cell.length_b   1.000
_cell.length_c   1.000
_cell.angle_alpha   90.00
_cell.angle_beta   90.00
_cell.angle_gamma   90.00
#
_symmetry.space_group_name_H-M   'P 1'
#
loop_
_entity.id
_entity.type
_entity.pdbx_description
1 polymer ?
#
loop_
_entity_poly.entity_id
_entity_poly.type
_entity_poly.pdbx_seq_one_letter_code
_entity_poly.pdbx_strand_id
1 'polypeptide(L)' 'MAKGIGNGYPLAAVVTTPEIAAGLGKALHFNTFGGNPVGSAIGSAVLDVSALWLLWLPTE' A
#
# COMPACT_ATOMS: atom_id res chain seq x y z
N MET A 1 5.00 4.41 -2.27
CA MET A 1 4.98 3.93 -0.87
C MET A 1 5.68 2.58 -0.78
N ALA A 2 6.37 2.31 0.34
CA ALA A 2 7.04 1.04 0.65
C ALA A 2 7.35 1.01 2.17
N LYS A 3 8.21 0.08 2.64
CA LYS A 3 8.69 -0.01 4.03
C LYS A 3 7.55 -0.17 5.03
N GLY A 4 7.11 0.94 5.65
CA GLY A 4 6.10 0.96 6.70
C GLY A 4 4.78 0.31 6.28
N ILE A 5 4.37 0.45 5.01
CA ILE A 5 3.11 -0.12 4.52
C ILE A 5 3.05 -1.66 4.57
N GLY A 6 4.22 -2.32 4.62
CA GLY A 6 4.32 -3.78 4.76
C GLY A 6 4.82 -4.22 6.13
N ASN A 7 5.17 -3.27 7.03
CA ASN A 7 5.75 -3.53 8.35
C ASN A 7 6.77 -4.70 8.38
N GLY A 8 7.73 -4.69 7.43
CA GLY A 8 8.75 -5.74 7.28
C GLY A 8 8.46 -6.77 6.19
N TYR A 9 7.23 -6.88 5.70
CA TYR A 9 6.90 -7.68 4.51
C TYR A 9 7.21 -6.93 3.21
N PRO A 10 7.71 -7.59 2.14
CA PRO A 10 7.94 -6.97 0.84
C PRO A 10 6.64 -6.47 0.19
N LEU A 11 6.34 -5.17 0.38
CA LEU A 11 5.18 -4.51 -0.20
C LEU A 11 5.53 -3.10 -0.66
N ALA A 12 5.10 -2.76 -1.87
CA ALA A 12 5.20 -1.44 -2.45
C ALA A 12 3.88 -1.07 -3.13
N ALA A 13 3.55 0.22 -3.13
CA ALA A 13 2.37 0.76 -3.81
C ALA A 13 2.72 2.09 -4.47
N VAL A 14 2.27 2.30 -5.69
CA VAL A 14 2.31 3.61 -6.36
C VAL A 14 0.92 4.24 -6.21
N VAL A 15 0.86 5.43 -5.63
CA VAL A 15 -0.39 6.20 -5.47
C VAL A 15 -0.25 7.42 -6.36
N THR A 16 -1.16 7.56 -7.32
CA THR A 16 -1.13 8.62 -8.32
C THR A 16 -2.55 8.91 -8.81
N THR A 17 -2.74 9.96 -9.62
CA THR A 17 -4.05 10.32 -10.15
C THR A 17 -4.50 9.35 -11.25
N PRO A 18 -5.80 9.25 -11.55
CA PRO A 18 -6.31 8.39 -12.62
C PRO A 18 -5.66 8.69 -13.98
N GLU A 19 -5.38 9.95 -14.28
CA GLU A 19 -4.79 10.40 -15.54
C GLU A 19 -3.36 9.85 -15.71
N ILE A 20 -2.58 9.83 -14.62
CA ILE A 20 -1.22 9.27 -14.62
C ILE A 20 -1.27 7.74 -14.64
N ALA A 21 -2.17 7.13 -13.85
CA ALA A 21 -2.35 5.67 -13.79
C ALA A 21 -2.74 5.08 -15.16
N ALA A 22 -3.54 5.81 -15.95
CA ALA A 22 -3.89 5.43 -17.32
C ALA A 22 -2.68 5.27 -18.25
N GLY A 23 -1.54 5.89 -17.93
CA GLY A 23 -0.27 5.69 -18.63
C GLY A 23 0.35 4.31 -18.36
N LEU A 24 0.17 3.74 -17.16
CA LEU A 24 0.78 2.47 -16.76
C LEU A 24 0.15 1.26 -17.46
N GLY A 25 -1.11 1.36 -17.88
CA GLY A 25 -1.79 0.32 -18.67
C GLY A 25 -1.41 0.28 -20.15
N LYS A 26 -0.69 1.31 -20.66
CA LYS A 26 -0.25 1.38 -22.06
C LYS A 26 1.00 0.51 -22.35
N ALA A 27 1.69 0.08 -21.30
CA ALA A 27 2.83 -0.82 -21.37
C ALA A 27 2.62 -1.97 -20.39
N LEU A 28 3.39 -3.05 -20.53
CA LEU A 28 3.36 -4.15 -19.56
C LEU A 28 4.04 -3.72 -18.25
N HIS A 29 3.27 -3.07 -17.38
CA HIS A 29 3.68 -2.79 -16.01
C HIS A 29 3.15 -3.89 -15.09
N PHE A 30 4.00 -4.88 -14.79
CA PHE A 30 3.63 -6.09 -14.07
C PHE A 30 4.74 -6.55 -13.10
N ASN A 31 4.34 -7.26 -12.04
CA ASN A 31 5.25 -7.96 -11.15
C ASN A 31 4.62 -9.29 -10.69
N THR A 32 5.37 -10.40 -10.76
CA THR A 32 4.90 -11.75 -10.38
C THR A 32 4.31 -11.83 -8.98
N PHE A 33 4.83 -11.05 -8.04
CA PHE A 33 4.41 -11.04 -6.64
C PHE A 33 3.59 -9.78 -6.28
N GLY A 34 3.38 -8.86 -7.23
CA GLY A 34 2.64 -7.63 -7.03
C GLY A 34 1.17 -7.91 -6.73
N GLY A 35 0.63 -7.29 -5.67
CA GLY A 35 -0.79 -7.41 -5.32
C GLY A 35 -1.24 -8.82 -4.89
N ASN A 36 -0.30 -9.68 -4.48
CA ASN A 36 -0.65 -11.03 -4.04
C ASN A 36 -1.53 -11.01 -2.76
N PRO A 37 -2.33 -12.07 -2.51
CA PRO A 37 -3.28 -12.08 -1.39
C PRO A 37 -2.64 -11.91 0.00
N VAL A 38 -1.46 -12.48 0.23
CA VAL A 38 -0.74 -12.37 1.51
C VAL A 38 -0.27 -10.93 1.73
N GLY A 39 0.34 -10.32 0.73
CA GLY A 39 0.78 -8.93 0.77
C GLY A 39 -0.38 -7.95 0.99
N SER A 40 -1.52 -8.16 0.32
CA SER A 40 -2.72 -7.35 0.51
C SER A 40 -3.31 -7.47 1.92
N ALA A 41 -3.38 -8.67 2.48
CA ALA A 41 -3.87 -8.89 3.83
C ALA A 41 -2.98 -8.21 4.88
N ILE A 42 -1.65 -8.34 4.75
CA ILE A 42 -0.69 -7.68 5.62
C ILE A 42 -0.81 -6.17 5.50
N GLY A 43 -0.84 -5.63 4.27
CA GLY A 43 -0.97 -4.19 4.04
C GLY A 43 -2.25 -3.61 4.65
N SER A 44 -3.39 -4.29 4.51
CA SER A 44 -4.65 -3.87 5.13
C SER A 44 -4.53 -3.83 6.65
N ALA A 45 -4.06 -4.91 7.27
CA ALA A 45 -3.92 -5.00 8.72
C ALA A 45 -2.96 -3.93 9.28
N VAL A 46 -1.85 -3.65 8.58
CA VAL A 46 -0.92 -2.58 8.96
C VAL A 46 -1.59 -1.21 8.92
N LEU A 47 -2.37 -0.92 7.87
CA LEU A 47 -3.11 0.34 7.77
C LEU A 47 -4.18 0.47 8.86
N ASP A 48 -4.94 -0.60 9.14
CA ASP A 48 -5.97 -0.61 10.17
C ASP A 48 -5.38 -0.33 11.56
N VAL A 49 -4.28 -1.03 11.90
CA VAL A 49 -3.58 -0.81 13.17
C VAL A 49 -3.01 0.60 13.23
N SER A 50 -2.37 1.08 12.16
CA SER A 50 -1.81 2.44 12.11
C SER A 50 -2.88 3.52 12.31
N ALA A 51 -4.06 3.35 11.70
CA ALA A 51 -5.21 4.23 11.87
C ALA A 51 -5.78 4.17 13.29
N LEU A 52 -5.85 2.99 13.89
CA LEU A 52 -6.27 2.83 15.28
C LEU A 52 -5.33 3.55 16.25
N TRP A 53 -4.01 3.45 16.05
CA TRP A 53 -3.04 4.19 16.86
C TRP A 53 -3.21 5.71 16.73
N LEU A 54 -3.50 6.21 15.54
CA LEU A 54 -3.78 7.64 15.31
C LEU A 54 -5.00 8.13 16.11
N LEU A 55 -6.04 7.29 16.29
CA LEU A 55 -7.20 7.62 17.11
C LEU A 55 -6.89 7.75 18.61
N TRP A 56 -5.79 7.15 19.06
CA TRP A 56 -5.39 7.16 20.48
C TRP A 56 -4.35 8.25 20.78
N LEU A 57 -3.82 8.94 19.77
CA LEU A 57 -2.91 10.05 20.00
C LEU A 57 -3.69 11.23 20.58
N PRO A 58 -3.22 11.83 21.69
CA PRO A 58 -3.86 13.02 22.24
C PRO A 58 -3.84 14.14 21.19
N THR A 59 -5.03 14.57 20.76
CA THR A 59 -5.19 15.79 19.98
C THR A 59 -5.07 16.95 20.95
N GLU A 60 -3.97 17.69 20.89
CA GLU A 60 -3.92 19.04 21.48
C GLU A 60 -4.98 19.95 20.82
#